data_AF-A0A4S8PZ01-F1
#
_entry.id   AF-A0A4S8PZ01-F1
#
_cell.length_a   1.000
_cell.length_b   1.000
_cell.length_c   1.000
_cell.angle_alpha   90.00
_cell.angle_beta   90.00
_cell.angle_gamma   90.00
#
_symmetry.space_group_name_H-M   'P 1'
#
loop_
_entity.id
_entity.type
_entity.pdbx_description
1 polymer ?
#
loop_
_entity_poly.entity_id
_entity_poly.type
_entity_poly.pdbx_seq_one_letter_code
_entity_poly.pdbx_strand_id
1 'polypeptide(L)'
;MLPHRISGRSLSVLVDGRFRTITNQAVNFDTIVDLLRSGTATEDEVRDLIDIPTFIKKATFGRVEVTEGEVIFNGLPQTGYMAERILKHLHAGLDIGPYARFLDNLMDNPTQYVREDLFKWVEAGDMPFTEDGCFLAYKYVQDDYYSAHSGANGKVFHGLGEFVTMPRSECDLSRSSCSTGLHFCSFKYLGHYNTNRRIIIVKVHPSNVTAIPPDYGAQKGRCCAYTVVGELPQDQVHDILRGRLVVRSFKEFRFGEVAQGDDELLNAQVTVDNFERPPEPEDDDQGVEEEHEEDLVEDEGEYDSVSPTEIDPEDLEPVVAPPAPVEKPVVKAKTKPAKKGKGKVTFTHNDVTYSPKKILKLIEENGQRGTSKKTGIPRTTLQSWLSIIKG
;
A
#
# COMPACT_ATOMS: atom_id res chain seq x y z
N MET A 1 -35.33 -29.19 4.02
CA MET A 1 -35.09 -27.90 4.69
C MET A 1 -33.91 -28.10 5.64
N LEU A 2 -32.81 -27.38 5.44
CA LEU A 2 -31.61 -27.53 6.25
C LEU A 2 -31.86 -27.03 7.68
N PRO A 3 -31.42 -27.75 8.73
CA PRO A 3 -31.49 -27.23 10.10
C PRO A 3 -30.62 -25.98 10.25
N HIS A 4 -31.24 -24.85 10.59
CA HIS A 4 -30.54 -23.57 10.74
C HIS A 4 -31.21 -22.67 11.79
N ARG A 5 -30.44 -21.69 12.27
CA ARG A 5 -30.89 -20.59 13.13
C ARG A 5 -30.32 -19.29 12.59
N ILE A 6 -31.18 -18.35 12.22
CA ILE A 6 -30.79 -17.00 11.82
C ILE A 6 -30.98 -16.06 13.02
N SER A 7 -29.98 -15.24 13.30
CA SER A 7 -30.04 -14.11 14.22
C SER A 7 -29.49 -12.85 13.54
N GLY A 8 -29.73 -11.66 14.10
CA GLY A 8 -29.23 -10.42 13.52
C GLY A 8 -27.69 -10.27 13.53
N ARG A 9 -26.97 -11.11 14.27
CA ARG A 9 -25.49 -11.07 14.36
C ARG A 9 -24.80 -12.25 13.67
N SER A 10 -25.52 -13.36 13.51
CA SER A 10 -24.98 -14.58 12.94
C SER A 10 -26.06 -15.55 12.50
N LEU A 11 -25.68 -16.41 11.57
CA LEU A 11 -26.41 -17.56 11.06
C LEU A 11 -25.66 -18.80 11.53
N SER A 12 -26.36 -19.77 12.11
CA SER A 12 -25.83 -21.12 12.34
C SER A 12 -26.60 -22.11 11.47
N VAL A 13 -25.91 -22.94 10.69
CA VAL A 13 -26.52 -23.93 9.80
C VAL A 13 -25.77 -25.26 9.88
N LEU A 14 -26.50 -26.38 9.84
CA LEU A 14 -25.93 -27.72 9.79
C LEU A 14 -25.62 -28.08 8.33
N VAL A 15 -24.34 -28.25 8.00
CA VAL A 15 -23.85 -28.64 6.66
C VAL A 15 -22.75 -29.68 6.82
N ASP A 16 -22.82 -30.76 6.03
CA ASP A 16 -21.96 -31.95 6.09
C ASP A 16 -21.93 -32.56 7.51
N GLY A 17 -23.08 -32.53 8.20
CA GLY A 17 -23.20 -33.01 9.58
C GLY A 17 -22.48 -32.17 10.63
N ARG A 18 -22.03 -30.95 10.31
CA ARG A 18 -21.37 -30.02 11.25
C ARG A 18 -22.11 -28.69 11.33
N PHE A 19 -22.24 -28.15 12.54
CA PHE A 19 -22.75 -26.77 12.70
C PHE A 19 -21.68 -25.78 12.25
N ARG A 20 -22.00 -24.99 11.23
CA ARG A 20 -21.20 -23.86 10.77
C ARG A 20 -21.89 -22.58 11.21
N THR A 21 -21.11 -21.63 11.73
CA THR A 21 -21.64 -20.32 12.13
C THR A 21 -20.99 -19.24 11.27
N ILE A 22 -21.82 -18.49 10.55
CA ILE A 22 -21.43 -17.36 9.71
C ILE A 22 -21.89 -16.08 10.40
N THR A 23 -21.01 -15.11 10.56
CA THR A 23 -21.38 -13.81 11.14
C THR A 23 -22.05 -12.93 10.08
N ASN A 24 -22.78 -11.89 10.51
CA ASN A 24 -23.38 -10.91 9.60
C ASN A 24 -22.35 -10.00 8.88
N GLN A 25 -21.05 -10.27 9.04
CA GLN A 25 -19.96 -9.57 8.35
C GLN A 25 -19.46 -10.33 7.11
N ALA A 26 -19.87 -11.59 6.93
CA ALA A 26 -19.48 -12.35 5.76
C ALA A 26 -20.24 -11.83 4.52
N VAL A 27 -19.55 -11.70 3.38
CA VAL A 27 -20.13 -11.13 2.15
C VAL A 27 -21.29 -11.95 1.59
N ASN A 28 -21.25 -13.26 1.81
CA ASN A 28 -22.31 -14.18 1.44
C ASN A 28 -23.43 -14.27 2.49
N PHE A 29 -23.39 -13.51 3.59
CA PHE A 29 -24.36 -13.65 4.69
C PHE A 29 -25.79 -13.45 4.21
N ASP A 30 -26.07 -12.33 3.55
CA ASP A 30 -27.42 -12.02 3.06
C ASP A 30 -27.87 -13.03 1.99
N THR A 31 -26.97 -13.42 1.09
CA THR A 31 -27.24 -14.46 0.08
C THR A 31 -27.60 -15.80 0.71
N ILE A 32 -26.87 -16.23 1.76
CA ILE A 32 -27.18 -17.48 2.47
C ILE A 32 -28.48 -17.34 3.25
N VAL A 33 -28.75 -16.19 3.86
CA VAL A 33 -30.01 -15.92 4.58
C VAL A 33 -31.20 -15.97 3.62
N ASP A 34 -31.11 -15.34 2.46
CA ASP A 34 -32.17 -15.34 1.45
C ASP A 34 -32.38 -16.73 0.86
N LEU A 35 -31.29 -17.46 0.59
CA LEU A 35 -31.35 -18.85 0.14
C LEU A 35 -32.02 -19.75 1.19
N LEU A 36 -31.64 -19.65 2.47
CA LEU A 36 -32.25 -20.45 3.54
C LEU A 36 -33.72 -20.07 3.77
N ARG A 37 -34.07 -18.79 3.62
CA ARG A 37 -35.45 -18.28 3.73
C ARG A 37 -36.35 -18.70 2.58
N SER A 38 -35.81 -18.97 1.40
CA SER A 38 -36.60 -19.47 0.25
C SER A 38 -37.26 -20.82 0.53
N GLY A 39 -36.74 -21.57 1.51
CA GLY A 39 -37.23 -22.89 1.89
C GLY A 39 -36.82 -24.01 0.93
N THR A 40 -36.19 -23.69 -0.21
CA THR A 40 -35.74 -24.64 -1.24
C THR A 40 -34.25 -24.90 -1.22
N ALA A 41 -33.49 -24.25 -0.32
CA ALA A 41 -32.04 -24.41 -0.20
C ALA A 41 -31.62 -25.88 -0.10
N THR A 42 -30.74 -26.30 -1.00
CA THR A 42 -30.05 -27.58 -0.93
C THR A 42 -28.78 -27.47 -0.07
N GLU A 43 -28.34 -28.58 0.52
CA GLU A 43 -27.12 -28.64 1.33
C GLU A 43 -25.89 -28.24 0.52
N ASP A 44 -25.85 -28.64 -0.75
CA ASP A 44 -24.76 -28.35 -1.67
C ASP A 44 -24.66 -26.85 -2.01
N GLU A 45 -25.79 -26.17 -2.27
CA GLU A 45 -25.79 -24.72 -2.55
C GLU A 45 -25.34 -23.90 -1.33
N VAL A 46 -25.80 -24.29 -0.14
CA VAL A 46 -25.39 -23.62 1.11
C VAL A 46 -23.93 -23.93 1.42
N ARG A 47 -23.46 -25.15 1.14
CA ARG A 47 -22.04 -25.51 1.28
C ARG A 47 -21.16 -24.69 0.34
N ASP A 48 -21.53 -24.55 -0.92
CA ASP A 48 -20.78 -23.76 -1.91
C ASP A 48 -20.68 -22.29 -1.51
N LEU A 49 -21.73 -21.74 -0.91
CA LEU A 49 -21.69 -20.39 -0.37
C LEU A 49 -20.78 -20.32 0.86
N ILE A 50 -20.86 -21.27 1.79
CA ILE A 50 -20.05 -21.26 3.02
C ILE A 50 -18.56 -21.59 2.74
N ASP A 51 -18.28 -22.32 1.68
CA ASP A 51 -16.93 -22.70 1.25
C ASP A 51 -16.22 -21.54 0.55
N ILE A 52 -15.85 -20.54 1.37
CA ILE A 52 -15.05 -19.38 0.99
C ILE A 52 -13.81 -19.80 0.15
N PRO A 53 -13.02 -20.83 0.53
CA PRO A 53 -11.96 -21.38 -0.31
C PRO A 53 -12.39 -21.73 -1.75
N THR A 54 -13.51 -22.45 -1.92
CA THR A 54 -14.02 -22.83 -3.24
C THR A 54 -14.51 -21.62 -4.03
N PHE A 55 -15.17 -20.65 -3.37
CA PHE A 55 -15.58 -19.41 -4.02
C PHE A 55 -14.38 -18.61 -4.55
N ILE A 56 -13.32 -18.45 -3.74
CA ILE A 56 -12.10 -17.74 -4.14
C ILE A 56 -11.41 -18.44 -5.31
N LYS A 57 -11.34 -19.77 -5.27
CA LYS A 57 -10.76 -20.56 -6.35
C LYS A 57 -11.52 -20.31 -7.66
N LYS A 58 -12.86 -20.26 -7.65
CA LYS A 58 -13.66 -19.90 -8.83
C LYS A 58 -13.41 -18.44 -9.27
N ALA A 59 -13.38 -17.50 -8.32
CA ALA A 59 -13.24 -16.07 -8.57
C ALA A 59 -11.88 -15.63 -9.13
N THR A 60 -10.82 -16.40 -8.86
CA THR A 60 -9.44 -16.14 -9.32
C THR A 60 -9.01 -17.11 -10.42
N PHE A 61 -9.98 -17.72 -11.11
CA PHE A 61 -9.74 -18.71 -12.18
C PHE A 61 -8.83 -19.88 -11.75
N GLY A 62 -8.84 -20.23 -10.47
CA GLY A 62 -8.03 -21.28 -9.87
C GLY A 62 -6.59 -20.87 -9.55
N ARG A 63 -6.20 -19.63 -9.83
CA ARG A 63 -4.84 -19.15 -9.57
C ARG A 63 -4.58 -18.98 -8.08
N VAL A 64 -5.56 -18.52 -7.31
CA VAL A 64 -5.45 -18.36 -5.85
C VAL A 64 -6.26 -19.44 -5.14
N GLU A 65 -5.59 -20.18 -4.27
CA GLU A 65 -6.23 -21.12 -3.34
C GLU A 65 -5.91 -20.70 -1.91
N VAL A 66 -6.92 -20.61 -1.05
CA VAL A 66 -6.75 -20.26 0.35
C VAL A 66 -7.28 -21.40 1.20
N THR A 67 -6.40 -22.02 1.99
CA THR A 67 -6.79 -23.03 2.97
C THR A 67 -6.76 -22.44 4.38
N GLU A 68 -7.04 -23.25 5.41
CA GLU A 68 -6.98 -22.78 6.81
C GLU A 68 -5.56 -22.33 7.23
N GLY A 69 -4.50 -22.78 6.56
CA GLY A 69 -3.11 -22.56 6.99
C GLY A 69 -2.18 -21.93 5.95
N GLU A 70 -2.58 -21.90 4.68
CA GLU A 70 -1.71 -21.42 3.60
C GLU A 70 -2.51 -20.72 2.50
N VAL A 71 -1.84 -19.79 1.82
CA VAL A 71 -2.28 -19.18 0.58
C VAL A 71 -1.39 -19.72 -0.53
N ILE A 72 -1.98 -20.22 -1.61
CA ILE A 72 -1.26 -20.79 -2.75
C ILE A 72 -1.60 -19.95 -3.98
N PHE A 73 -0.58 -19.60 -4.76
CA PHE A 73 -0.75 -18.96 -6.07
C PHE A 73 -0.10 -19.83 -7.15
N ASN A 74 -0.87 -20.25 -8.17
CA ASN A 74 -0.41 -21.15 -9.24
C ASN A 74 0.34 -22.40 -8.72
N GLY A 75 -0.17 -23.01 -7.66
CA GLY A 75 0.44 -24.20 -7.03
C GLY A 75 1.66 -23.92 -6.14
N LEU A 76 2.09 -22.67 -6.01
CA LEU A 76 3.22 -22.27 -5.18
C LEU A 76 2.73 -21.59 -3.89
N PRO A 77 3.16 -22.07 -2.70
CA PRO A 77 2.85 -21.41 -1.43
C PRO A 77 3.33 -19.95 -1.43
N GLN A 78 2.43 -19.06 -1.06
CA GLN A 78 2.72 -17.65 -0.84
C GLN A 78 3.07 -17.44 0.62
N THR A 79 4.16 -16.70 0.85
CA THR A 79 4.65 -16.37 2.19
C THR A 79 4.79 -14.86 2.35
N GLY A 80 4.95 -14.41 3.58
CA GLY A 80 5.14 -12.99 3.91
C GLY A 80 3.83 -12.25 4.19
N TYR A 81 3.96 -10.93 4.24
CA TYR A 81 2.96 -10.06 4.88
C TYR A 81 1.55 -10.20 4.30
N MET A 82 1.41 -10.24 2.97
CA MET A 82 0.09 -10.34 2.35
C MET A 82 -0.60 -11.68 2.66
N ALA A 83 0.13 -12.80 2.56
CA ALA A 83 -0.41 -14.13 2.86
C ALA A 83 -0.85 -14.23 4.33
N GLU A 84 -0.02 -13.74 5.26
CA GLU A 84 -0.36 -13.66 6.69
C GLU A 84 -1.62 -12.84 6.93
N ARG A 85 -1.79 -11.73 6.19
CA ARG A 85 -2.98 -10.88 6.30
C ARG A 85 -4.22 -11.57 5.76
N ILE A 86 -4.16 -12.25 4.61
CA ILE A 86 -5.28 -13.05 4.08
C ILE A 86 -5.72 -14.09 5.12
N LEU A 87 -4.79 -14.88 5.67
CA LEU A 87 -5.10 -15.91 6.66
C LEU A 87 -5.71 -15.31 7.94
N LYS A 88 -5.18 -14.16 8.40
CA LYS A 88 -5.73 -13.46 9.57
C LYS A 88 -7.18 -13.01 9.33
N HIS A 89 -7.51 -12.49 8.15
CA HIS A 89 -8.87 -12.06 7.83
C HIS A 89 -9.80 -13.27 7.70
N LEU A 90 -9.32 -14.37 7.11
CA LEU A 90 -10.05 -15.63 7.04
C LEU A 90 -10.39 -16.15 8.45
N HIS A 91 -9.40 -16.20 9.36
CA HIS A 91 -9.62 -16.66 10.74
C HIS A 91 -10.51 -15.72 11.55
N ALA A 92 -10.55 -14.44 11.19
CA ALA A 92 -11.49 -13.47 11.75
C ALA A 92 -12.90 -13.56 11.16
N GLY A 93 -13.12 -14.41 10.14
CA GLY A 93 -14.40 -14.54 9.44
C GLY A 93 -14.75 -13.33 8.58
N LEU A 94 -13.75 -12.54 8.18
CA LEU A 94 -13.92 -11.42 7.26
C LEU A 94 -13.88 -11.92 5.81
N ASP A 95 -14.52 -11.18 4.91
CA ASP A 95 -14.41 -11.48 3.48
C ASP A 95 -12.98 -11.24 2.98
N ILE A 96 -12.40 -12.30 2.43
CA ILE A 96 -11.06 -12.29 1.84
C ILE A 96 -11.11 -12.28 0.30
N GLY A 97 -12.30 -12.26 -0.32
CA GLY A 97 -12.47 -12.20 -1.77
C GLY A 97 -11.71 -11.05 -2.44
N PRO A 98 -11.85 -9.79 -1.97
CA PRO A 98 -11.09 -8.66 -2.48
C PRO A 98 -9.57 -8.84 -2.33
N TYR A 99 -9.11 -9.40 -1.20
CA TYR A 99 -7.69 -9.66 -0.96
C TYR A 99 -7.13 -10.73 -1.90
N ALA A 100 -7.89 -11.80 -2.16
CA ALA A 100 -7.49 -12.86 -3.07
C ALA A 100 -7.47 -12.38 -4.53
N ARG A 101 -8.47 -11.59 -4.96
CA ARG A 101 -8.46 -10.97 -6.30
C ARG A 101 -7.35 -9.93 -6.46
N PHE A 102 -7.05 -9.17 -5.41
CA PHE A 102 -5.90 -8.27 -5.41
C PHE A 102 -4.59 -9.06 -5.55
N LEU A 103 -4.42 -10.17 -4.83
CA LEU A 103 -3.24 -11.03 -4.94
C LEU A 103 -3.10 -11.54 -6.38
N ASP A 104 -4.21 -11.98 -6.97
CA ASP A 104 -4.27 -12.46 -8.34
C ASP A 104 -3.73 -11.42 -9.33
N ASN A 105 -4.25 -10.20 -9.26
CA ASN A 105 -3.82 -9.08 -10.11
C ASN A 105 -2.40 -8.59 -9.79
N LEU A 106 -1.98 -8.67 -8.52
CA LEU A 106 -0.66 -8.26 -8.06
C LEU A 106 0.42 -9.16 -8.63
N MET A 107 0.15 -10.46 -8.71
CA MET A 107 1.11 -11.43 -9.21
C MET A 107 1.38 -11.29 -10.72
N ASP A 108 0.48 -10.62 -11.45
CA ASP A 108 0.70 -10.22 -12.85
C ASP A 108 1.63 -9.00 -12.99
N ASN A 109 2.04 -8.35 -11.88
CA ASN A 109 3.02 -7.28 -11.92
C ASN A 109 4.44 -7.85 -12.18
N PRO A 110 5.14 -7.42 -13.25
CA PRO A 110 6.46 -7.96 -13.58
C PRO A 110 7.55 -7.57 -12.58
N THR A 111 7.30 -6.54 -11.75
CA THR A 111 8.29 -5.96 -10.85
C THR A 111 8.19 -6.59 -9.46
N GLN A 112 9.16 -7.43 -9.09
CA GLN A 112 9.12 -8.19 -7.82
C GLN A 112 8.96 -7.31 -6.58
N TYR A 113 9.75 -6.24 -6.43
CA TYR A 113 9.66 -5.39 -5.24
C TYR A 113 8.29 -4.70 -5.13
N VAL A 114 7.63 -4.41 -6.26
CA VAL A 114 6.27 -3.85 -6.25
C VAL A 114 5.28 -4.87 -5.72
N ARG A 115 5.44 -6.16 -6.06
CA ARG A 115 4.63 -7.25 -5.47
C ARG A 115 4.81 -7.34 -3.95
N GLU A 116 6.01 -7.06 -3.46
CA GLU A 116 6.31 -7.11 -2.02
C GLU A 116 5.85 -5.85 -1.26
N ASP A 117 5.91 -4.68 -1.87
CA ASP A 117 5.66 -3.39 -1.20
C ASP A 117 4.26 -2.81 -1.44
N LEU A 118 3.62 -3.08 -2.58
CA LEU A 118 2.34 -2.45 -2.93
C LEU A 118 1.24 -2.80 -1.93
N PHE A 119 1.16 -4.05 -1.47
CA PHE A 119 0.15 -4.41 -0.47
C PHE A 119 0.37 -3.67 0.87
N LYS A 120 1.64 -3.50 1.28
CA LYS A 120 1.98 -2.70 2.49
C LYS A 120 1.59 -1.24 2.29
N TRP A 121 1.80 -0.69 1.10
CA TRP A 121 1.44 0.67 0.73
C TRP A 121 -0.08 0.89 0.83
N VAL A 122 -0.86 -0.02 0.26
CA VAL A 122 -2.33 0.01 0.33
C VAL A 122 -2.79 -0.03 1.79
N GLU A 123 -2.25 -0.94 2.61
CA GLU A 123 -2.64 -1.06 4.01
C GLU A 123 -2.21 0.14 4.86
N ALA A 124 -1.00 0.65 4.67
CA ALA A 124 -0.50 1.84 5.39
C ALA A 124 -1.30 3.11 5.04
N GLY A 125 -1.74 3.20 3.77
CA GLY A 125 -2.58 4.28 3.26
C GLY A 125 -4.05 4.17 3.67
N ASP A 126 -4.52 3.01 4.12
CA ASP A 126 -5.94 2.67 4.28
C ASP A 126 -6.71 2.82 2.94
N MET A 127 -6.12 2.30 1.88
CA MET A 127 -6.65 2.41 0.52
C MET A 127 -7.72 1.34 0.25
N PRO A 128 -8.92 1.73 -0.19
CA PRO A 128 -9.99 0.76 -0.46
C PRO A 128 -9.64 -0.18 -1.62
N PHE A 129 -9.90 -1.47 -1.45
CA PHE A 129 -9.95 -2.42 -2.56
C PHE A 129 -11.26 -2.30 -3.32
N THR A 130 -11.22 -2.61 -4.61
CA THR A 130 -12.42 -2.79 -5.44
C THR A 130 -12.74 -4.27 -5.57
N GLU A 131 -13.99 -4.59 -5.90
CA GLU A 131 -14.47 -5.98 -6.01
C GLU A 131 -13.67 -6.80 -7.02
N ASP A 132 -13.15 -6.18 -8.07
CA ASP A 132 -12.33 -6.79 -9.12
C ASP A 132 -10.82 -6.85 -8.80
N GLY A 133 -10.42 -6.60 -7.55
CA GLY A 133 -9.02 -6.74 -7.11
C GLY A 133 -8.12 -5.58 -7.53
N CYS A 134 -8.68 -4.42 -7.86
CA CYS A 134 -7.91 -3.17 -7.96
C CYS A 134 -7.91 -2.43 -6.61
N PHE A 135 -7.26 -1.27 -6.56
CA PHE A 135 -7.31 -0.38 -5.40
C PHE A 135 -7.62 1.05 -5.83
N LEU A 136 -8.23 1.81 -4.93
CA LEU A 136 -8.47 3.24 -5.10
C LEU A 136 -7.31 4.04 -4.53
N ALA A 137 -6.95 5.12 -5.22
CA ALA A 137 -5.95 6.09 -4.80
C ALA A 137 -6.38 7.49 -5.24
N TYR A 138 -5.55 8.49 -4.95
CA TYR A 138 -5.87 9.89 -5.19
C TYR A 138 -4.81 10.59 -6.04
N LYS A 139 -5.22 11.66 -6.73
CA LYS A 139 -4.31 12.50 -7.51
C LYS A 139 -4.80 13.94 -7.55
N TYR A 140 -3.85 14.88 -7.47
CA TYR A 140 -4.09 16.29 -7.76
C TYR A 140 -4.08 16.57 -9.27
N VAL A 141 -5.05 17.36 -9.72
CA VAL A 141 -5.14 17.91 -11.07
C VAL A 141 -5.48 19.41 -10.99
N GLN A 142 -5.29 20.11 -12.09
CA GLN A 142 -5.70 21.51 -12.23
C GLN A 142 -7.22 21.62 -12.35
N ASP A 143 -7.73 22.85 -12.31
CA ASP A 143 -9.18 23.11 -12.39
C ASP A 143 -9.81 22.65 -13.70
N ASP A 144 -8.99 22.52 -14.76
CA ASP A 144 -9.31 22.02 -16.09
C ASP A 144 -9.07 20.50 -16.26
N TYR A 145 -8.84 19.77 -15.16
CA TYR A 145 -8.49 18.33 -15.12
C TYR A 145 -7.14 17.96 -15.75
N TYR A 146 -6.33 18.91 -16.20
CA TYR A 146 -4.98 18.59 -16.68
C TYR A 146 -4.00 18.36 -15.53
N SER A 147 -2.96 17.57 -15.80
CA SER A 147 -1.91 17.26 -14.85
C SER A 147 -1.25 18.55 -14.34
N ALA A 148 -1.03 18.65 -13.03
CA ALA A 148 -0.43 19.83 -12.42
C ALA A 148 1.03 20.10 -12.84
N HIS A 149 1.72 19.05 -13.32
CA HIS A 149 3.06 19.14 -13.88
C HIS A 149 2.99 18.71 -15.34
N SER A 150 3.75 19.39 -16.20
CA SER A 150 3.95 18.99 -17.58
C SER A 150 5.06 17.94 -17.65
N GLY A 151 4.81 16.83 -18.35
CA GLY A 151 5.86 15.89 -18.72
C GLY A 151 6.54 16.29 -20.03
N ALA A 152 7.48 15.46 -20.50
CA ALA A 152 8.13 15.65 -21.80
C ALA A 152 7.12 15.70 -22.97
N ASN A 153 5.98 15.03 -22.82
CA ASN A 153 4.90 14.99 -23.82
C ASN A 153 3.75 15.96 -23.50
N GLY A 154 4.00 16.98 -22.66
CA GLY A 154 3.02 17.98 -22.26
C GLY A 154 2.18 17.58 -21.05
N LYS A 155 1.03 18.27 -20.87
CA LYS A 155 0.06 17.99 -19.80
C LYS A 155 -0.88 16.86 -20.22
N VAL A 156 -1.27 16.02 -19.27
CA VAL A 156 -2.18 14.89 -19.49
C VAL A 156 -3.55 15.24 -18.93
N PHE A 157 -4.62 14.98 -19.68
CA PHE A 157 -5.99 15.18 -19.22
C PHE A 157 -6.47 14.01 -18.34
N HIS A 158 -7.18 14.31 -17.26
CA HIS A 158 -7.66 13.33 -16.28
C HIS A 158 -9.15 13.53 -15.94
N GLY A 159 -9.98 13.69 -16.96
CA GLY A 159 -11.43 13.84 -16.79
C GLY A 159 -12.09 12.62 -16.14
N LEU A 160 -13.29 12.80 -15.59
CA LEU A 160 -14.06 11.71 -14.97
C LEU A 160 -14.39 10.61 -16.00
N GLY A 161 -14.12 9.35 -15.64
CA GLY A 161 -14.30 8.19 -16.52
C GLY A 161 -13.11 7.92 -17.46
N GLU A 162 -12.15 8.84 -17.54
CA GLU A 162 -11.01 8.72 -18.45
C GLU A 162 -10.09 7.54 -18.08
N PHE A 163 -9.67 6.78 -19.09
CA PHE A 163 -8.64 5.75 -18.94
C PHE A 163 -7.29 6.32 -19.33
N VAL A 164 -6.54 6.77 -18.34
CA VAL A 164 -5.27 7.44 -18.55
C VAL A 164 -4.17 6.40 -18.58
N THR A 165 -3.38 6.39 -19.66
CA THR A 165 -2.35 5.38 -19.90
C THR A 165 -1.11 5.98 -20.57
N MET A 166 0.02 5.32 -20.38
CA MET A 166 1.25 5.52 -21.14
C MET A 166 1.98 4.18 -21.30
N PRO A 167 2.87 4.03 -22.30
CA PRO A 167 3.65 2.82 -22.45
C PRO A 167 4.43 2.50 -21.18
N ARG A 168 4.33 1.27 -20.66
CA ARG A 168 5.07 0.86 -19.45
C ARG A 168 6.58 1.03 -19.61
N SER A 169 7.10 0.81 -20.81
CA SER A 169 8.51 1.01 -21.16
C SER A 169 8.98 2.46 -21.03
N GLU A 170 8.06 3.42 -21.08
CA GLU A 170 8.33 4.86 -20.91
C GLU A 170 8.08 5.32 -19.47
N CYS A 171 7.53 4.45 -18.62
CA CYS A 171 7.32 4.73 -17.21
C CYS A 171 8.57 4.27 -16.44
N ASP A 172 9.22 5.20 -15.76
CA ASP A 172 10.44 4.90 -15.02
C ASP A 172 10.16 3.84 -13.94
N LEU A 173 11.09 2.91 -13.77
CA LEU A 173 11.03 1.83 -12.79
C LEU A 173 11.83 2.16 -11.52
N SER A 174 12.64 3.24 -11.55
CA SER A 174 13.44 3.69 -10.42
C SER A 174 12.57 4.02 -9.22
N ARG A 175 13.10 3.92 -8.01
CA ARG A 175 12.33 4.27 -6.80
C ARG A 175 12.36 5.78 -6.47
N SER A 176 12.76 6.62 -7.42
CA SER A 176 12.73 8.08 -7.25
C SER A 176 11.29 8.59 -7.15
N SER A 177 11.07 9.62 -6.32
CA SER A 177 9.73 10.13 -6.03
C SER A 177 9.13 11.05 -7.09
N CYS A 178 9.93 11.55 -8.03
CA CYS A 178 9.52 12.53 -9.05
C CYS A 178 10.15 12.20 -10.41
N SER A 179 9.87 11.02 -10.95
CA SER A 179 10.33 10.62 -12.30
C SER A 179 9.16 10.15 -13.17
N THR A 180 9.40 10.06 -14.48
CA THR A 180 8.40 9.86 -15.53
C THR A 180 7.42 8.74 -15.24
N GLY A 181 6.13 9.10 -15.20
CA GLY A 181 5.03 8.15 -15.05
C GLY A 181 3.75 8.79 -14.51
N LEU A 182 2.67 8.01 -14.49
CA LEU A 182 1.41 8.43 -13.90
C LEU A 182 1.45 8.25 -12.39
N HIS A 183 1.47 9.37 -11.67
CA HIS A 183 1.55 9.38 -10.22
C HIS A 183 0.18 9.32 -9.56
N PHE A 184 0.11 8.57 -8.45
CA PHE A 184 -1.00 8.53 -7.52
C PHE A 184 -0.47 8.62 -6.08
N CYS A 185 -1.34 8.89 -5.12
CA CYS A 185 -0.96 9.00 -3.72
C CYS A 185 -2.05 8.48 -2.78
N SER A 186 -1.64 8.18 -1.54
CA SER A 186 -2.56 7.86 -0.46
C SER A 186 -3.32 9.10 0.00
N PHE A 187 -4.46 8.90 0.65
CA PHE A 187 -5.24 10.00 1.20
C PHE A 187 -4.44 10.86 2.20
N LYS A 188 -3.59 10.23 3.01
CA LYS A 188 -2.74 10.92 4.00
C LYS A 188 -1.77 11.92 3.37
N TYR A 189 -1.32 11.65 2.15
CA TYR A 189 -0.40 12.53 1.42
C TYR A 189 -1.04 13.86 1.07
N LEU A 190 -2.34 13.85 0.75
CA LEU A 190 -3.08 15.01 0.26
C LEU A 190 -3.09 16.16 1.28
N GLY A 191 -3.23 15.85 2.57
CA GLY A 191 -3.31 16.86 3.65
C GLY A 191 -2.08 17.76 3.80
N HIS A 192 -0.95 17.38 3.19
CA HIS A 192 0.30 18.13 3.24
C HIS A 192 0.51 19.04 2.02
N TYR A 193 -0.32 18.94 0.98
CA TYR A 193 -0.01 19.52 -0.33
C TYR A 193 -1.22 20.22 -0.96
N ASN A 194 -1.03 21.44 -1.45
CA ASN A 194 -1.87 22.22 -2.38
C ASN A 194 -3.39 21.90 -2.38
N THR A 195 -4.09 22.37 -1.35
CA THR A 195 -5.55 22.20 -1.19
C THR A 195 -6.42 22.98 -2.18
N ASN A 196 -5.82 23.87 -2.97
CA ASN A 196 -6.53 24.67 -3.99
C ASN A 196 -6.70 23.92 -5.32
N ARG A 197 -6.26 22.66 -5.40
CA ARG A 197 -6.37 21.82 -6.60
C ARG A 197 -7.48 20.79 -6.44
N ARG A 198 -8.08 20.41 -7.57
CA ARG A 198 -9.02 19.29 -7.63
C ARG A 198 -8.34 17.99 -7.23
N ILE A 199 -9.07 17.15 -6.50
CA ILE A 199 -8.61 15.83 -6.07
C ILE A 199 -9.48 14.77 -6.74
N ILE A 200 -8.90 14.05 -7.69
CA ILE A 200 -9.57 12.93 -8.34
C ILE A 200 -9.27 11.62 -7.62
N ILE A 201 -10.23 10.70 -7.70
CA ILE A 201 -10.13 9.32 -7.24
C ILE A 201 -9.82 8.46 -8.46
N VAL A 202 -8.73 7.68 -8.37
CA VAL A 202 -8.28 6.80 -9.44
C VAL A 202 -8.35 5.35 -9.01
N LYS A 203 -8.82 4.48 -9.90
CA LYS A 203 -8.78 3.03 -9.75
C LYS A 203 -7.55 2.51 -10.48
N VAL A 204 -6.63 1.91 -9.73
CA VAL A 204 -5.34 1.43 -10.24
C VAL A 204 -5.29 -0.08 -10.22
N HIS A 205 -4.97 -0.69 -11.35
CA HIS A 205 -4.74 -2.12 -11.43
C HIS A 205 -3.34 -2.45 -10.88
N PRO A 206 -3.17 -3.43 -9.97
CA PRO A 206 -1.88 -3.76 -9.37
C PRO A 206 -0.76 -4.03 -10.37
N SER A 207 -1.04 -4.71 -11.49
CA SER A 207 -0.04 -4.96 -12.55
C SER A 207 0.47 -3.69 -13.23
N ASN A 208 -0.30 -2.59 -13.24
CA ASN A 208 0.09 -1.33 -13.85
C ASN A 208 1.03 -0.50 -12.99
N VAL A 209 1.21 -0.85 -11.71
CA VAL A 209 2.15 -0.15 -10.82
C VAL A 209 3.59 -0.43 -11.27
N THR A 210 4.37 0.62 -11.39
CA THR A 210 5.77 0.58 -11.84
C THR A 210 6.74 0.85 -10.70
N ALA A 211 6.39 1.75 -9.78
CA ALA A 211 7.22 2.04 -8.62
C ALA A 211 6.45 2.51 -7.39
N ILE A 212 6.99 2.17 -6.23
CA ILE A 212 6.62 2.71 -4.92
C ILE A 212 7.86 3.41 -4.33
N PRO A 213 7.97 4.75 -4.47
CA PRO A 213 9.05 5.53 -3.90
C PRO A 213 9.03 5.44 -2.35
N PRO A 214 10.20 5.30 -1.69
CA PRO A 214 10.27 5.26 -0.23
C PRO A 214 10.03 6.63 0.42
N ASP A 215 10.27 7.71 -0.33
CA ASP A 215 10.11 9.09 0.13
C ASP A 215 8.69 9.37 0.62
N TYR A 216 8.55 10.37 1.48
CA TYR A 216 7.28 10.78 2.08
C TYR A 216 6.57 9.64 2.85
N GLY A 217 7.35 8.72 3.43
CA GLY A 217 6.82 7.58 4.16
C GLY A 217 6.08 6.58 3.27
N ALA A 218 6.53 6.42 2.03
CA ALA A 218 5.89 5.58 1.01
C ALA A 218 4.41 5.90 0.83
N GLN A 219 4.07 7.19 0.66
CA GLN A 219 2.69 7.63 0.44
C GLN A 219 2.37 7.96 -1.02
N LYS A 220 3.37 7.94 -1.89
CA LYS A 220 3.23 8.11 -3.35
C LYS A 220 3.41 6.77 -4.05
N GLY A 221 2.83 6.64 -5.24
CA GLY A 221 3.08 5.54 -6.15
C GLY A 221 3.08 6.02 -7.60
N ARG A 222 3.66 5.19 -8.46
CA ARG A 222 3.74 5.43 -9.90
C ARG A 222 3.24 4.22 -10.66
N CYS A 223 2.54 4.48 -11.76
CA CYS A 223 1.98 3.46 -12.63
C CYS A 223 2.03 3.89 -14.09
N CYS A 224 1.73 2.96 -14.99
CA CYS A 224 1.57 3.22 -16.42
C CYS A 224 0.11 3.40 -16.84
N ALA A 225 -0.88 3.03 -16.01
CA ALA A 225 -2.29 3.24 -16.32
C ALA A 225 -3.23 3.20 -15.09
N TYR A 226 -4.31 3.98 -15.15
CA TYR A 226 -5.46 3.92 -14.23
C TYR A 226 -6.73 4.49 -14.87
N THR A 227 -7.88 4.28 -14.22
CA THR A 227 -9.15 4.93 -14.59
C THR A 227 -9.53 5.98 -13.56
N VAL A 228 -9.99 7.16 -13.99
CA VAL A 228 -10.57 8.17 -13.10
C VAL A 228 -12.01 7.79 -12.77
N VAL A 229 -12.31 7.52 -11.50
CA VAL A 229 -13.60 6.98 -11.06
C VAL A 229 -14.43 7.95 -10.23
N GLY A 230 -13.87 9.11 -9.87
CA GLY A 230 -14.59 10.12 -9.11
C GLY A 230 -13.71 11.32 -8.78
N GLU A 231 -14.30 12.28 -8.07
CA GLU A 231 -13.64 13.50 -7.58
C GLU A 231 -14.14 13.79 -6.16
N LEU A 232 -13.26 14.25 -5.29
CA LEU A 232 -13.67 14.76 -3.98
C LEU A 232 -14.35 16.12 -4.16
N PRO A 233 -15.53 16.36 -3.55
CA PRO A 233 -16.21 17.63 -3.69
C PRO A 233 -15.33 18.78 -3.15
N GLN A 234 -14.96 19.72 -4.03
CA GLN A 234 -14.00 20.78 -3.73
C GLN A 234 -14.43 21.63 -2.53
N ASP A 235 -15.73 21.87 -2.38
CA ASP A 235 -16.34 22.59 -1.26
C ASP A 235 -16.18 21.86 0.09
N GLN A 236 -15.89 20.56 0.06
CA GLN A 236 -15.77 19.69 1.24
C GLN A 236 -14.35 19.17 1.46
N VAL A 237 -13.42 19.36 0.52
CA VAL A 237 -12.05 18.82 0.57
C VAL A 237 -11.36 19.16 1.89
N HIS A 238 -11.44 20.40 2.38
CA HIS A 238 -10.79 20.78 3.65
C HIS A 238 -11.36 20.03 4.87
N ASP A 239 -12.65 19.76 4.90
CA ASP A 239 -13.29 19.03 6.00
C ASP A 239 -12.99 17.53 5.90
N ILE A 240 -12.97 16.99 4.67
CA ILE A 240 -12.59 15.61 4.36
C ILE A 240 -11.15 15.35 4.82
N LEU A 241 -10.20 16.21 4.44
CA LEU A 241 -8.78 16.08 4.79
C LEU A 241 -8.51 16.24 6.29
N ARG A 242 -9.37 16.97 7.03
CA ARG A 242 -9.30 17.09 8.50
C ARG A 242 -9.97 15.92 9.23
N GLY A 243 -10.51 14.93 8.50
CA GLY A 243 -11.25 13.80 9.07
C GLY A 243 -12.56 14.21 9.74
N ARG A 244 -13.15 15.35 9.35
CA ARG A 244 -14.34 15.93 9.98
C ARG A 244 -15.64 15.65 9.23
N LEU A 245 -15.59 15.04 8.04
CA LEU A 245 -16.76 15.00 7.17
C LEU A 245 -17.57 13.68 7.25
N VAL A 246 -18.84 13.82 7.62
CA VAL A 246 -19.97 13.01 7.16
C VAL A 246 -20.55 13.76 5.95
N VAL A 247 -20.61 13.10 4.78
CA VAL A 247 -21.07 13.70 3.50
C VAL A 247 -22.32 14.55 3.71
N ARG A 248 -22.25 15.87 3.45
CA ARG A 248 -23.36 16.80 3.71
C ARG A 248 -24.49 16.72 2.67
N SER A 249 -24.23 16.13 1.51
CA SER A 249 -25.22 15.85 0.46
C SER A 249 -24.73 14.74 -0.47
N PHE A 250 -25.57 13.73 -0.73
CA PHE A 250 -25.32 12.73 -1.77
C PHE A 250 -25.57 13.36 -3.14
N LYS A 251 -24.58 14.03 -3.71
CA LYS A 251 -24.59 14.34 -5.15
C LYS A 251 -24.05 13.11 -5.87
N GLU A 252 -24.90 12.43 -6.64
CA GLU A 252 -24.46 11.37 -7.55
C GLU A 252 -23.55 12.01 -8.61
N PHE A 253 -22.25 11.73 -8.58
CA PHE A 253 -21.39 11.98 -9.72
C PHE A 253 -21.62 10.86 -10.73
N ARG A 254 -22.30 11.16 -11.84
CA ARG A 254 -22.53 10.21 -12.94
C ARG A 254 -21.36 10.27 -13.89
N PHE A 255 -20.81 9.10 -14.24
CA PHE A 255 -19.84 8.96 -15.32
C PHE A 255 -20.40 9.62 -16.59
N GLY A 256 -19.75 10.69 -17.09
CA GLY A 256 -20.08 11.32 -18.37
C GLY A 256 -20.59 12.77 -18.35
N GLU A 257 -20.78 13.41 -17.19
CA GLU A 257 -21.10 14.85 -17.13
C GLU A 257 -19.83 15.71 -17.00
N VAL A 258 -18.92 15.60 -17.98
CA VAL A 258 -17.95 16.68 -18.24
C VAL A 258 -18.54 17.46 -19.40
N ALA A 259 -18.94 18.71 -19.14
CA ALA A 259 -19.40 19.60 -20.19
C ALA A 259 -18.34 19.66 -21.29
N GLN A 260 -18.73 19.30 -22.52
CA GLN A 260 -17.95 19.48 -23.74
C GLN A 260 -17.36 20.90 -23.77
N GLY A 261 -16.07 21.00 -23.49
CA GLY A 261 -15.23 22.13 -23.85
C GLY A 261 -14.45 21.73 -25.09
N ASP A 262 -14.96 22.16 -26.23
CA ASP A 262 -14.28 22.31 -27.53
C ASP A 262 -13.65 21.03 -28.15
N ASP A 263 -14.53 20.22 -28.75
CA ASP A 263 -14.26 19.06 -29.63
C ASP A 263 -13.63 19.46 -30.99
N GLU A 264 -12.44 20.09 -30.99
CA GLU A 264 -11.72 20.35 -32.25
C GLU A 264 -10.25 19.87 -32.30
N LEU A 265 -9.80 19.09 -31.31
CA LEU A 265 -8.43 18.55 -31.28
C LEU A 265 -8.32 17.02 -31.31
N LEU A 266 -9.44 16.29 -31.45
CA LEU A 266 -9.46 14.82 -31.40
C LEU A 266 -9.13 14.11 -32.73
N ASN A 267 -8.82 14.83 -33.82
CA ASN A 267 -8.58 14.20 -35.14
C ASN A 267 -7.39 14.78 -35.93
N ALA A 268 -6.32 15.24 -35.27
CA ALA A 268 -5.06 15.46 -35.98
C ALA A 268 -4.25 14.15 -36.03
N GLN A 269 -4.31 13.44 -37.15
CA GLN A 269 -3.29 12.46 -37.51
C GLN A 269 -1.93 13.18 -37.55
N VAL A 270 -1.04 12.89 -36.61
CA VAL A 270 0.34 13.38 -36.66
C VAL A 270 1.07 12.56 -37.72
N THR A 271 1.15 13.09 -38.93
CA THR A 271 2.14 12.67 -39.92
C THR A 271 3.50 13.21 -39.49
N VAL A 272 4.44 12.30 -39.22
CA VAL A 272 5.86 12.61 -39.03
C VAL A 272 6.47 12.90 -40.40
N ASP A 273 6.75 14.16 -40.69
CA ASP A 273 7.67 14.54 -41.76
C ASP A 273 8.57 15.71 -41.33
N ASN A 274 9.87 15.48 -41.50
CA ASN A 274 11.03 16.39 -41.47
C ASN A 274 11.27 17.22 -40.20
N PHE A 275 12.12 16.64 -39.35
CA PHE A 275 12.85 17.29 -38.28
C PHE A 275 13.88 18.29 -38.85
N GLU A 276 13.62 19.58 -38.73
CA GLU A 276 14.67 20.60 -38.72
C GLU A 276 14.98 20.98 -37.26
N ARG A 277 16.25 20.79 -36.89
CA ARG A 277 16.79 21.14 -35.57
C ARG A 277 16.75 22.67 -35.40
N PRO A 278 16.15 23.22 -34.33
CA PRO A 278 16.20 24.66 -34.07
C PRO A 278 17.64 25.10 -33.77
N PRO A 279 18.04 26.33 -34.17
CA PRO A 279 19.34 26.87 -33.82
C PRO A 279 19.44 27.09 -32.30
N GLU A 280 20.63 26.86 -31.75
CA GLU A 280 20.89 27.06 -30.33
C GLU A 280 20.71 28.55 -29.98
N PRO A 281 20.05 28.88 -28.84
CA PRO A 281 19.81 30.26 -28.47
C PRO A 281 21.13 30.97 -28.17
N GLU A 282 21.30 32.12 -28.81
CA GLU A 282 22.36 33.08 -28.52
C GLU A 282 22.14 33.68 -27.12
N ASP A 283 23.22 33.78 -26.34
CA ASP A 283 23.26 34.46 -25.05
C ASP A 283 22.81 35.91 -25.22
N ASP A 284 21.63 36.25 -24.69
CA ASP A 284 21.25 37.65 -24.48
C ASP A 284 20.86 37.85 -23.01
N ASP A 285 21.84 38.43 -22.31
CA ASP A 285 21.78 38.99 -20.98
C ASP A 285 20.77 40.15 -20.96
N GLN A 286 19.63 39.95 -20.29
CA GLN A 286 18.83 41.03 -19.73
C GLN A 286 17.85 40.52 -18.65
N GLY A 287 18.32 40.64 -17.41
CA GLY A 287 17.58 40.88 -16.16
C GLY A 287 16.15 40.35 -16.02
N VAL A 288 16.00 39.29 -15.22
CA VAL A 288 14.75 39.01 -14.50
C VAL A 288 15.06 39.07 -13.00
N GLU A 289 14.35 39.97 -12.33
CA GLU A 289 14.42 40.21 -10.89
C GLU A 289 14.09 38.94 -10.10
N GLU A 290 15.00 38.55 -9.20
CA GLU A 290 14.79 37.52 -8.19
C GLU A 290 13.82 38.05 -7.13
N GLU A 291 12.60 37.50 -7.06
CA GLU A 291 11.77 37.63 -5.86
C GLU A 291 12.12 36.51 -4.88
N HIS A 292 12.69 36.95 -3.75
CA HIS A 292 13.13 36.18 -2.59
C HIS A 292 12.03 35.29 -1.98
N GLU A 293 12.32 34.00 -1.79
CA GLU A 293 11.69 33.20 -0.73
C GLU A 293 12.46 33.44 0.57
N GLU A 294 11.77 33.93 1.59
CA GLU A 294 12.33 34.25 2.91
C GLU A 294 12.81 32.97 3.64
N ASP A 295 14.11 32.97 3.94
CA ASP A 295 14.81 31.98 4.77
C ASP A 295 14.20 31.88 6.18
N LEU A 296 13.77 30.68 6.56
CA LEU A 296 13.64 30.29 7.96
C LEU A 296 14.97 29.70 8.44
N VAL A 297 15.64 30.50 9.27
CA VAL A 297 16.88 30.22 9.98
C VAL A 297 16.90 28.84 10.63
N GLU A 298 17.78 27.95 10.17
CA GLU A 298 18.28 26.83 10.97
C GLU A 298 19.71 27.12 11.43
N ASP A 299 19.88 27.01 12.74
CA ASP A 299 21.05 27.25 13.58
C ASP A 299 22.25 26.36 13.16
N GLU A 300 23.35 26.98 12.74
CA GLU A 300 24.61 26.30 12.44
C GLU A 300 25.35 25.88 13.72
N GLY A 301 25.72 24.60 13.79
CA GLY A 301 26.62 24.06 14.79
C GLY A 301 27.61 23.08 14.17
N GLU A 302 28.65 23.63 13.56
CA GLU A 302 30.06 23.17 13.54
C GLU A 302 30.32 21.68 13.24
N TYR A 303 30.70 21.38 11.98
CA TYR A 303 31.33 20.11 11.60
C TYR A 303 32.82 20.34 11.29
N ASP A 304 33.67 19.65 12.05
CA ASP A 304 35.11 19.64 11.88
C ASP A 304 35.49 18.79 10.65
N SER A 305 36.26 19.36 9.74
CA SER A 305 36.71 18.74 8.50
C SER A 305 37.81 17.70 8.74
N VAL A 306 37.64 16.50 8.22
CA VAL A 306 38.77 15.59 7.95
C VAL A 306 38.61 14.96 6.56
N SER A 307 39.56 15.29 5.70
CA SER A 307 39.73 14.84 4.32
C SER A 307 40.00 13.33 4.22
N PRO A 308 39.40 12.58 3.27
CA PRO A 308 39.86 11.24 2.93
C PRO A 308 40.99 11.30 1.90
N THR A 309 42.12 10.69 2.25
CA THR A 309 43.21 10.34 1.35
C THR A 309 42.77 9.34 0.29
N GLU A 310 43.21 9.58 -0.95
CA GLU A 310 43.07 8.74 -2.13
C GLU A 310 43.72 7.35 -1.90
N ILE A 311 43.03 6.29 -2.32
CA ILE A 311 43.60 4.94 -2.47
C ILE A 311 43.38 4.50 -3.92
N ASP A 312 44.49 4.10 -4.55
CA ASP A 312 44.68 3.70 -5.95
C ASP A 312 44.02 2.33 -6.24
N PRO A 313 43.38 2.09 -7.42
CA PRO A 313 42.52 0.92 -7.63
C PRO A 313 43.21 -0.39 -8.06
N GLU A 314 44.54 -0.56 -7.93
CA GLU A 314 45.25 -1.73 -8.49
C GLU A 314 45.55 -2.92 -7.55
N ASP A 315 45.13 -2.91 -6.27
CA ASP A 315 45.42 -4.00 -5.31
C ASP A 315 44.18 -4.80 -4.85
N LEU A 316 43.41 -5.38 -5.78
CA LEU A 316 42.33 -6.33 -5.44
C LEU A 316 42.47 -7.65 -6.21
N GLU A 317 43.13 -8.65 -5.60
CA GLU A 317 43.05 -10.04 -6.04
C GLU A 317 41.75 -10.73 -5.52
N PRO A 318 41.11 -11.61 -6.32
CA PRO A 318 39.83 -12.21 -5.97
C PRO A 318 39.99 -13.47 -5.10
N VAL A 319 39.53 -13.42 -3.85
CA VAL A 319 39.44 -14.61 -2.98
C VAL A 319 38.07 -15.27 -3.12
N VAL A 320 38.04 -16.41 -3.82
CA VAL A 320 36.89 -17.31 -3.94
C VAL A 320 36.78 -18.16 -2.65
N ALA A 321 35.67 -18.04 -1.91
CA ALA A 321 35.36 -18.90 -0.77
C ALA A 321 34.47 -20.10 -1.19
N PRO A 322 34.80 -21.35 -0.81
CA PRO A 322 34.02 -22.54 -1.16
C PRO A 322 32.75 -22.73 -0.29
N PRO A 323 31.74 -23.47 -0.77
CA PRO A 323 30.43 -23.58 -0.11
C PRO A 323 30.44 -24.52 1.11
N ALA A 324 29.76 -24.10 2.18
CA ALA A 324 29.52 -24.90 3.38
C ALA A 324 28.37 -25.93 3.19
N PRO A 325 28.44 -27.10 3.85
CA PRO A 325 27.54 -28.23 3.59
C PRO A 325 26.18 -28.12 4.31
N VAL A 326 25.17 -28.70 3.67
CA VAL A 326 23.76 -28.77 4.07
C VAL A 326 23.55 -29.85 5.15
N GLU A 327 23.10 -29.46 6.35
CA GLU A 327 22.57 -30.40 7.36
C GLU A 327 21.03 -30.39 7.38
N LYS A 328 20.46 -31.60 7.34
CA LYS A 328 19.01 -31.88 7.37
C LYS A 328 18.47 -31.75 8.81
N PRO A 329 17.27 -31.15 9.04
CA PRO A 329 16.65 -31.21 10.36
C PRO A 329 15.92 -32.53 10.59
N VAL A 330 16.26 -33.16 11.71
CA VAL A 330 15.64 -34.36 12.29
C VAL A 330 14.36 -33.99 13.03
N VAL A 331 13.29 -34.77 12.81
CA VAL A 331 12.00 -34.69 13.53
C VAL A 331 12.14 -35.17 14.98
N LYS A 332 11.74 -34.36 15.97
CA LYS A 332 11.36 -34.86 17.32
C LYS A 332 10.17 -34.11 17.94
N ALA A 333 9.10 -34.90 18.13
CA ALA A 333 8.08 -34.96 19.19
C ALA A 333 7.61 -33.71 19.96
N LYS A 334 6.27 -33.62 20.02
CA LYS A 334 5.42 -32.75 20.84
C LYS A 334 5.73 -32.84 22.35
N THR A 335 5.71 -31.70 23.05
CA THR A 335 5.45 -31.66 24.51
C THR A 335 4.58 -30.44 24.87
N LYS A 336 3.59 -30.67 25.74
CA LYS A 336 2.59 -29.71 26.26
C LYS A 336 3.17 -28.80 27.38
N PRO A 337 2.48 -27.69 27.77
CA PRO A 337 3.11 -26.49 28.30
C PRO A 337 3.39 -26.53 29.82
N ALA A 338 4.49 -25.89 30.24
CA ALA A 338 4.87 -25.71 31.64
C ALA A 338 4.79 -24.23 32.09
N LYS A 339 4.48 -24.06 33.37
CA LYS A 339 4.03 -22.84 34.08
C LYS A 339 5.04 -21.67 34.11
N LYS A 340 4.53 -20.44 33.99
CA LYS A 340 5.26 -19.16 34.12
C LYS A 340 5.91 -18.99 35.50
N GLY A 341 7.25 -19.01 35.55
CA GLY A 341 8.04 -18.40 36.62
C GLY A 341 8.51 -17.00 36.21
N LYS A 342 8.45 -16.02 37.13
CA LYS A 342 8.89 -14.63 36.90
C LYS A 342 10.41 -14.58 36.66
N GLY A 343 10.83 -14.73 35.41
CA GLY A 343 12.19 -14.43 34.96
C GLY A 343 12.47 -12.93 35.05
N LYS A 344 13.62 -12.58 35.65
CA LYS A 344 14.08 -11.20 35.82
C LYS A 344 14.46 -10.63 34.44
N VAL A 345 13.57 -9.85 33.83
CA VAL A 345 13.81 -9.27 32.49
C VAL A 345 15.06 -8.40 32.53
N THR A 346 15.99 -8.63 31.62
CA THR A 346 17.19 -7.82 31.38
C THR A 346 17.25 -7.43 29.92
N PHE A 347 17.76 -6.24 29.63
CA PHE A 347 17.82 -5.68 28.28
C PHE A 347 19.27 -5.53 27.85
N THR A 348 19.64 -5.95 26.65
CA THR A 348 21.04 -5.89 26.18
C THR A 348 21.13 -5.10 24.88
N HIS A 349 22.12 -4.21 24.79
CA HIS A 349 22.44 -3.46 23.57
C HIS A 349 23.95 -3.19 23.53
N ASN A 350 24.59 -3.45 22.37
CA ASN A 350 26.04 -3.38 22.16
C ASN A 350 26.82 -4.06 23.29
N ASP A 351 26.47 -5.32 23.59
CA ASP A 351 27.07 -6.17 24.64
C ASP A 351 26.98 -5.64 26.07
N VAL A 352 26.28 -4.52 26.31
CA VAL A 352 26.01 -3.99 27.64
C VAL A 352 24.60 -4.39 28.09
N THR A 353 24.52 -5.02 29.27
CA THR A 353 23.26 -5.45 29.88
C THR A 353 22.74 -4.41 30.88
N TYR A 354 21.46 -4.06 30.74
CA TYR A 354 20.73 -3.10 31.56
C TYR A 354 19.58 -3.78 32.30
N SER A 355 19.44 -3.45 33.58
CA SER A 355 18.26 -3.86 34.35
C SER A 355 17.10 -2.88 34.12
N PRO A 356 15.83 -3.32 34.26
CA PRO A 356 14.65 -2.46 34.16
C PRO A 356 14.75 -1.19 35.01
N LYS A 357 15.23 -1.33 36.25
CA LYS A 357 15.43 -0.21 37.17
C LYS A 357 16.47 0.80 36.66
N LYS A 358 17.55 0.30 36.04
CA LYS A 358 18.61 1.16 35.48
C LYS A 358 18.11 1.96 34.28
N ILE A 359 17.29 1.36 33.41
CA ILE A 359 16.68 2.04 32.27
C ILE A 359 15.68 3.11 32.71
N LEU A 360 14.80 2.80 33.67
CA LEU A 360 13.85 3.78 34.20
C LEU A 360 14.56 5.00 34.82
N LYS A 361 15.60 4.76 35.62
CA LYS A 361 16.39 5.82 36.25
C LYS A 361 17.10 6.71 35.22
N LEU A 362 17.72 6.12 34.20
CA LEU A 362 18.40 6.88 33.15
C LEU A 362 17.46 7.77 32.34
N ILE A 363 16.22 7.31 32.13
CA ILE A 363 15.18 8.05 31.40
C ILE A 363 14.55 9.14 32.28
N GLU A 364 14.39 8.90 33.57
CA GLU A 364 13.93 9.92 34.53
C GLU A 364 14.94 11.08 34.65
N GLU A 365 16.24 10.77 34.70
CA GLU A 365 17.29 11.79 34.85
C GLU A 365 17.57 12.59 33.57
N ASN A 366 17.44 11.99 32.38
CA ASN A 366 17.93 12.59 31.13
C ASN A 366 16.86 12.71 30.03
N GLY A 367 15.64 12.21 30.26
CA GLY A 367 14.63 12.00 29.24
C GLY A 367 15.04 10.94 28.20
N GLN A 368 14.10 10.47 27.38
CA GLN A 368 14.38 9.41 26.38
C GLN A 368 15.45 9.84 25.35
N ARG A 369 15.46 11.13 24.95
CA ARG A 369 16.44 11.67 23.99
C ARG A 369 17.84 11.73 24.62
N GLY A 370 17.95 12.18 25.87
CA GLY A 370 19.23 12.26 26.57
C GLY A 370 19.78 10.86 26.91
N THR A 371 18.93 9.92 27.31
CA THR A 371 19.35 8.52 27.51
C THR A 371 19.88 7.90 26.21
N SER A 372 19.21 8.14 25.09
CA SER A 372 19.64 7.63 23.78
C SER A 372 21.03 8.16 23.39
N LYS A 373 21.26 9.47 23.52
CA LYS A 373 22.58 10.09 23.24
C LYS A 373 23.68 9.56 24.18
N LYS A 374 23.35 9.30 25.44
CA LYS A 374 24.33 8.87 26.47
C LYS A 374 24.67 7.38 26.42
N THR A 375 23.73 6.53 26.02
CA THR A 375 23.89 5.06 26.03
C THR A 375 24.11 4.47 24.64
N GLY A 376 23.90 5.26 23.58
CA GLY A 376 23.89 4.78 22.20
C GLY A 376 22.65 3.97 21.83
N ILE A 377 21.74 3.71 22.78
CA ILE A 377 20.53 2.91 22.53
C ILE A 377 19.55 3.75 21.71
N PRO A 378 19.06 3.28 20.55
CA PRO A 378 18.05 3.99 19.77
C PRO A 378 16.77 4.27 20.58
N ARG A 379 16.15 5.44 20.36
CA ARG A 379 14.92 5.84 21.07
C ARG A 379 13.78 4.84 20.91
N THR A 380 13.66 4.24 19.73
CA THR A 380 12.67 3.20 19.42
C THR A 380 12.88 1.95 20.27
N THR A 381 14.14 1.56 20.48
CA THR A 381 14.52 0.45 21.38
C THR A 381 14.21 0.77 22.84
N LEU A 382 14.52 1.98 23.32
CA LEU A 382 14.14 2.43 24.67
C LEU A 382 12.62 2.44 24.87
N GLN A 383 11.84 2.82 23.85
CA GLN A 383 10.37 2.78 23.90
C GLN A 383 9.83 1.36 23.96
N SER A 384 10.39 0.44 23.18
CA SER A 384 10.06 -0.99 23.24
C SER A 384 10.41 -1.59 24.62
N TRP A 385 11.54 -1.21 25.21
CA TRP A 385 11.89 -1.67 26.55
C TRP A 385 10.96 -1.08 27.61
N LEU A 386 10.57 0.18 27.48
CA LEU A 386 9.60 0.82 28.39
C LEU A 386 8.22 0.17 28.36
N SER A 387 7.72 -0.26 27.19
CA SER A 387 6.44 -0.97 27.11
C SER A 387 6.52 -2.32 27.84
N ILE A 388 7.62 -3.05 27.66
CA ILE A 388 7.87 -4.33 28.36
C ILE A 388 8.00 -4.13 29.88
N ILE A 389 8.60 -3.02 30.34
CA ILE A 389 8.75 -2.73 31.78
C ILE A 389 7.42 -2.29 32.41
N LYS A 390 6.61 -1.50 31.70
CA LYS A 390 5.36 -0.93 32.21
C LYS A 390 4.15 -1.89 32.08
N GLY A 391 4.28 -2.96 31.30
CA GLY A 391 3.26 -3.99 31.10
C GLY A 391 2.40 -3.69 29.89
#